data_AF-A0A0L1JBQ9-F1
#
_entry.id   AF-A0A0L1JBQ9-F1
#
_cell.length_a   1.000
_cell.length_b   1.000
_cell.length_c   1.000
_cell.angle_alpha   90.00
_cell.angle_beta   90.00
_cell.angle_gamma   90.00
#
_symmetry.space_group_name_H-M   'P 1'
#
loop_
_entity.id
_entity.type
_entity.pdbx_description
1 polymer ?
#
loop_
_entity_poly.entity_id
_entity_poly.type
_entity_poly.pdbx_seq_one_letter_code
_entity_poly.pdbx_strand_id
1 'polypeptide(L)'
;MSSANQPPTVIATEQTPEEERNIAVAKEYMAVATPRPTTKAPRCSTPMDYAESHAHVMASVNDLHIVRYDQAWAKNGHVLLRYTAEGSHSGEPYQGIERSDPPKKAQWSAAAIFEIEDGKVKSFTKDWDQKVMQIQLGWAPVGESGDPRWDQEMLAQPELARSKK
;
A
#
# COMPACT_ATOMS: atom_id res chain seq x y z
N MET A 1 7.60 -25.92 -10.12
CA MET A 1 8.74 -25.19 -9.53
C MET A 1 8.23 -24.50 -8.27
N SER A 2 8.76 -24.86 -7.10
CA SER A 2 8.20 -24.46 -5.80
C SER A 2 8.32 -22.96 -5.52
N SER A 3 7.17 -22.29 -5.44
CA SER A 3 6.99 -20.91 -4.98
C SER A 3 7.20 -20.78 -3.47
N ALA A 4 8.40 -21.09 -2.98
CA ALA A 4 8.67 -21.13 -1.54
C ALA A 4 8.82 -19.76 -0.85
N ASN A 5 8.69 -18.64 -1.58
CA ASN A 5 8.93 -17.30 -1.02
C ASN A 5 7.88 -16.25 -1.41
N GLN A 6 6.72 -16.66 -1.93
CA GLN A 6 5.64 -15.73 -2.25
C GLN A 6 4.65 -15.61 -1.07
N PRO A 7 4.18 -14.39 -0.75
CA PRO A 7 3.14 -14.20 0.26
C PRO A 7 1.89 -15.04 -0.10
N PRO A 8 1.17 -15.56 0.92
CA PRO A 8 -0.06 -16.29 0.70
C PRO A 8 -1.00 -15.46 -0.17
N THR A 9 -1.53 -16.08 -1.22
CA THR A 9 -2.33 -15.40 -2.25
C THR A 9 -3.69 -16.06 -2.40
N VAL A 10 -4.75 -15.26 -2.31
CA VAL A 10 -6.11 -15.68 -2.63
C VAL A 10 -6.39 -15.37 -4.10
N ILE A 11 -6.53 -16.41 -4.93
CA ILE A 11 -6.95 -16.27 -6.32
C ILE A 11 -8.47 -16.09 -6.35
N ALA A 12 -8.94 -14.95 -6.87
CA ALA A 12 -10.34 -14.56 -6.75
C ALA A 12 -11.27 -15.23 -7.78
N THR A 13 -10.73 -15.76 -8.87
CA THR A 13 -11.50 -16.38 -9.97
C THR A 13 -10.65 -17.38 -10.74
N GLU A 14 -11.27 -18.24 -11.54
CA GLU A 14 -10.54 -19.19 -12.40
C GLU A 14 -9.64 -18.43 -13.39
N GLN A 15 -8.43 -18.94 -13.62
CA GLN A 15 -7.43 -18.30 -14.45
C GLN A 15 -6.98 -19.25 -15.55
N THR A 16 -6.80 -18.70 -16.74
CA THR A 16 -6.11 -19.39 -17.84
C THR A 16 -4.60 -19.43 -17.57
N PRO A 17 -3.85 -20.36 -18.19
CA PRO A 17 -2.39 -20.42 -18.04
C PRO A 17 -1.67 -19.11 -18.45
N GLU A 18 -2.26 -18.32 -19.34
CA GLU A 18 -1.73 -17.00 -19.70
C GLU A 18 -1.96 -15.97 -18.60
N GLU A 19 -3.17 -15.93 -18.03
CA GLU A 19 -3.52 -15.07 -16.91
C GLU A 19 -2.67 -15.38 -15.66
N GLU A 20 -2.36 -16.65 -15.39
CA GLU A 20 -1.44 -17.04 -14.31
C GLU A 20 -0.01 -16.52 -14.52
N ARG A 21 0.49 -16.56 -15.77
CA ARG A 21 1.80 -15.98 -16.11
C ARG A 21 1.80 -14.46 -15.91
N ASN A 22 0.72 -13.79 -16.29
CA ASN A 22 0.55 -12.36 -16.10
C ASN A 22 0.55 -11.99 -14.60
N ILE A 23 -0.14 -12.77 -13.76
CA ILE A 23 -0.08 -12.61 -12.29
C ILE A 23 1.35 -12.79 -11.78
N ALA A 24 2.09 -13.80 -12.28
CA ALA A 24 3.46 -14.04 -11.86
C ALA A 24 4.39 -12.86 -12.19
N VAL A 25 4.28 -12.29 -13.39
CA VAL A 25 5.03 -11.10 -13.83
C VAL A 25 4.72 -9.91 -12.93
N ALA A 26 3.44 -9.67 -12.62
CA ALA A 26 3.03 -8.58 -11.73
C ALA A 26 3.60 -8.75 -10.30
N LYS A 27 3.57 -9.98 -9.76
CA LYS A 27 4.16 -10.27 -8.44
C LYS A 27 5.68 -10.12 -8.43
N GLU A 28 6.36 -10.51 -9.50
CA GLU A 28 7.80 -10.31 -9.65
C GLU A 28 8.16 -8.82 -9.69
N TYR A 29 7.38 -8.03 -10.44
CA TYR A 29 7.52 -6.57 -10.45
C TYR A 29 7.36 -5.97 -9.05
N MET A 30 6.33 -6.39 -8.31
CA MET A 30 6.11 -5.95 -6.93
C MET A 30 7.27 -6.34 -6.01
N ALA A 31 7.81 -7.55 -6.11
CA ALA A 31 8.92 -8.01 -5.30
C ALA A 31 10.24 -7.26 -5.58
N VAL A 32 10.47 -6.81 -6.81
CA VAL A 32 11.63 -5.96 -7.13
C VAL A 32 11.42 -4.53 -6.65
N ALA A 33 10.18 -4.02 -6.70
CA ALA A 33 9.83 -2.67 -6.27
C ALA A 33 9.90 -2.49 -4.73
N THR A 34 9.82 -3.56 -3.95
CA THR A 34 9.99 -3.59 -2.49
C THR A 34 11.14 -4.54 -2.12
N PRO A 35 12.40 -4.14 -1.81
CA PRO A 35 13.04 -2.82 -1.71
C PRO A 35 14.38 -2.71 -2.49
N ARG A 36 14.66 -1.58 -3.16
CA ARG A 36 16.04 -1.16 -3.48
C ARG A 36 16.12 0.37 -3.59
N PRO A 37 16.85 1.06 -2.69
CA PRO A 37 16.90 2.52 -2.72
C PRO A 37 18.02 2.96 -3.66
N THR A 38 17.77 3.14 -4.95
CA THR A 38 18.68 3.92 -5.82
C THR A 38 17.97 4.39 -7.09
N THR A 39 17.36 5.57 -7.03
CA THR A 39 17.54 6.63 -8.06
C THR A 39 16.93 7.93 -7.56
N LYS A 40 17.70 9.01 -7.68
CA LYS A 40 17.58 10.29 -6.97
C LYS A 40 16.49 11.23 -7.52
N ALA A 41 16.01 12.09 -6.62
CA ALA A 41 15.13 13.25 -6.82
C ALA A 41 15.85 14.48 -7.44
N PRO A 42 15.23 15.58 -7.99
CA PRO A 42 13.95 16.21 -7.56
C PRO A 42 13.04 16.97 -8.59
N ARG A 43 11.75 17.12 -8.23
CA ARG A 43 10.72 18.17 -8.58
C ARG A 43 9.61 17.78 -9.58
N CYS A 44 8.38 17.76 -9.06
CA CYS A 44 7.38 16.85 -9.59
C CYS A 44 6.35 17.32 -10.63
N SER A 45 6.37 16.68 -11.82
CA SER A 45 5.41 16.79 -12.94
C SER A 45 5.35 15.54 -13.89
N THR A 46 6.03 14.43 -13.58
CA THR A 46 6.33 13.27 -14.45
C THR A 46 6.34 11.92 -13.67
N PRO A 47 6.29 10.73 -14.31
CA PRO A 47 6.33 9.43 -13.62
C PRO A 47 7.52 9.19 -12.67
N MET A 48 8.61 9.94 -12.83
CA MET A 48 9.78 9.92 -11.92
C MET A 48 9.42 10.40 -10.50
N ASP A 49 8.38 11.21 -10.39
CA ASP A 49 8.00 11.91 -9.16
C ASP A 49 7.19 11.07 -8.20
N TYR A 50 6.40 10.16 -8.77
CA TYR A 50 5.81 9.09 -8.00
C TYR A 50 6.90 8.22 -7.37
N ALA A 51 7.98 7.91 -8.10
CA ALA A 51 9.10 7.15 -7.56
C ALA A 51 9.84 7.91 -6.45
N GLU A 52 9.97 9.24 -6.54
CA GLU A 52 10.58 10.07 -5.49
C GLU A 52 9.74 10.13 -4.21
N SER A 53 8.44 10.43 -4.32
CA SER A 53 7.54 10.45 -3.16
C SER A 53 7.45 9.07 -2.52
N HIS A 54 7.43 8.01 -3.33
CA HIS A 54 7.46 6.64 -2.83
C HIS A 54 8.80 6.33 -2.15
N ALA A 55 9.93 6.72 -2.76
CA ALA A 55 11.27 6.49 -2.20
C ALA A 55 11.46 7.19 -0.85
N HIS A 56 10.91 8.38 -0.64
CA HIS A 56 10.98 9.07 0.66
C HIS A 56 10.22 8.31 1.76
N VAL A 57 9.04 7.78 1.44
CA VAL A 57 8.28 6.91 2.35
C VAL A 57 9.05 5.61 2.60
N MET A 58 9.61 4.97 1.57
CA MET A 58 10.39 3.74 1.70
C MET A 58 11.70 3.93 2.49
N ALA A 59 12.32 5.12 2.44
CA ALA A 59 13.50 5.44 3.24
C ALA A 59 13.16 5.54 4.74
N SER A 60 11.94 6.00 5.05
CA SER A 60 11.42 6.08 6.43
C SER A 60 10.91 4.71 6.94
N VAL A 61 10.34 3.90 6.04
CA VAL A 61 9.78 2.56 6.31
C VAL A 61 10.63 1.49 5.62
N ASN A 62 11.84 1.27 6.14
CA ASN A 62 12.86 0.45 5.48
C ASN A 62 12.68 -1.07 5.63
N ASP A 63 11.74 -1.51 6.46
CA ASP A 63 11.40 -2.91 6.76
C ASP A 63 10.06 -3.33 6.13
N LEU A 64 9.57 -2.55 5.16
CA LEU A 64 8.31 -2.82 4.48
C LEU A 64 8.33 -4.18 3.79
N HIS A 65 7.29 -4.97 4.03
CA HIS A 65 7.04 -6.20 3.29
C HIS A 65 5.55 -6.46 3.09
N ILE A 66 5.24 -7.22 2.04
CA ILE A 66 3.88 -7.68 1.76
C ILE A 66 3.60 -8.90 2.62
N VAL A 67 2.58 -8.82 3.48
CA VAL A 67 2.15 -9.90 4.38
C VAL A 67 1.37 -10.96 3.60
N ARG A 68 0.45 -10.52 2.73
CA ARG A 68 -0.39 -11.41 1.92
C ARG A 68 -1.02 -10.69 0.75
N TYR A 69 -1.39 -11.44 -0.30
CA TYR A 69 -2.27 -10.97 -1.36
C TYR A 69 -3.71 -11.39 -1.04
N ASP A 70 -4.53 -10.42 -0.62
CA ASP A 70 -5.93 -10.62 -0.29
C ASP A 70 -6.81 -10.95 -1.50
N GLN A 71 -6.44 -10.47 -2.69
CA GLN A 71 -7.06 -10.85 -3.96
C GLN A 71 -6.01 -10.75 -5.07
N ALA A 72 -5.96 -11.76 -5.94
CA ALA A 72 -5.22 -11.70 -7.18
C ALA A 72 -6.06 -12.32 -8.31
N TRP A 73 -6.13 -11.63 -9.44
CA TRP A 73 -6.69 -12.16 -10.68
C TRP A 73 -6.17 -11.37 -11.86
N ALA A 74 -6.23 -11.99 -13.03
CA ALA A 74 -5.95 -11.38 -14.30
C ALA A 74 -7.08 -11.67 -15.28
N LYS A 75 -7.26 -10.75 -16.22
CA LYS A 75 -8.14 -10.91 -17.37
C LYS A 75 -7.47 -10.30 -18.57
N ASN A 76 -7.16 -11.14 -19.57
CA ASN A 76 -6.38 -10.72 -20.72
C ASN A 76 -5.02 -10.12 -20.23
N GLY A 77 -4.66 -8.93 -20.71
CA GLY A 77 -3.48 -8.20 -20.25
C GLY A 77 -3.65 -7.43 -18.93
N HIS A 78 -4.80 -7.44 -18.26
CA HIS A 78 -4.99 -6.68 -17.02
C HIS A 78 -4.84 -7.57 -15.79
N VAL A 79 -4.08 -7.13 -14.80
CA VAL A 79 -3.86 -7.86 -13.54
C VAL A 79 -4.24 -6.98 -12.37
N LEU A 80 -5.05 -7.47 -11.45
CA LEU A 80 -5.30 -6.84 -10.16
C LEU A 80 -4.60 -7.63 -9.05
N LEU A 81 -3.83 -6.92 -8.23
CA LEU A 81 -3.27 -7.42 -6.98
C LEU A 81 -3.74 -6.52 -5.84
N ARG A 82 -4.58 -7.06 -4.96
CA ARG A 82 -4.89 -6.45 -3.66
C ARG A 82 -4.09 -7.16 -2.58
N TYR A 83 -3.39 -6.41 -1.76
CA TYR A 83 -2.48 -6.96 -0.77
C TYR A 83 -2.46 -6.15 0.51
N THR A 84 -2.06 -6.82 1.58
CA THR A 84 -1.81 -6.22 2.88
C THR A 84 -0.30 -6.13 3.07
N ALA A 85 0.20 -4.96 3.45
CA ALA A 85 1.60 -4.71 3.75
C ALA A 85 1.77 -4.23 5.20
N GLU A 86 2.92 -4.51 5.77
CA GLU A 86 3.34 -3.94 7.05
C GLU A 86 4.72 -3.28 6.93
N GLY A 87 4.99 -2.35 7.86
CA GLY A 87 6.29 -1.74 8.03
C GLY A 87 6.32 -0.84 9.26
N SER A 88 7.52 -0.43 9.66
CA SER A 88 7.78 0.39 10.85
C SER A 88 8.48 1.68 10.48
N HIS A 89 8.25 2.77 11.23
CA HIS A 89 9.06 3.98 11.09
C HIS A 89 10.42 3.80 11.79
N SER A 90 11.28 2.98 11.19
CA SER A 90 12.60 2.59 11.71
C SER A 90 13.76 3.25 10.97
N GLY A 91 13.49 3.79 9.77
CA GLY A 91 14.45 4.41 8.87
C GLY A 91 14.67 5.90 9.12
N GLU A 92 14.75 6.67 8.04
CA GLU A 92 15.01 8.12 8.08
C GLU A 92 13.81 8.91 8.67
N PRO A 93 14.03 10.14 9.16
CA PRO A 93 12.96 11.05 9.54
C PRO A 93 12.04 11.36 8.35
N TYR A 94 10.73 11.33 8.58
CA TYR A 94 9.74 11.63 7.54
C TYR A 94 9.26 13.07 7.70
N GLN A 95 9.58 13.96 6.75
CA GLN A 95 9.17 15.37 6.80
C GLN A 95 9.48 16.09 8.15
N GLY A 96 10.61 15.76 8.78
CA GLY A 96 11.02 16.32 10.07
C GLY A 96 10.43 15.61 11.30
N ILE A 97 9.64 14.55 11.10
CA ILE A 97 9.17 13.67 12.16
C ILE A 97 10.25 12.62 12.41
N GLU A 98 10.86 12.69 13.60
CA GLU A 98 11.83 11.70 14.06
C GLU A 98 11.15 10.35 14.34
N ARG A 99 11.90 9.26 14.18
CA ARG A 99 11.44 7.93 14.54
C ARG A 99 11.20 7.83 16.05
N SER A 100 10.15 7.13 16.45
CA SER A 100 9.88 6.83 17.86
C SER A 100 10.78 5.70 18.38
N ASP A 101 10.94 5.62 19.71
CA ASP A 101 11.60 4.50 20.39
C ASP A 101 10.64 3.87 21.43
N PRO A 102 10.12 2.65 21.21
CA PRO A 102 10.34 1.79 20.04
C PRO A 102 9.66 2.34 18.76
N PRO A 103 10.12 1.93 17.56
CA PRO A 103 9.50 2.32 16.29
C PRO A 103 8.02 1.92 16.22
N LYS A 104 7.17 2.88 15.84
CA LYS A 104 5.76 2.59 15.55
C LYS A 104 5.65 1.72 14.30
N LYS A 105 4.77 0.72 14.39
CA LYS A 105 4.43 -0.18 13.29
C LYS A 105 3.11 0.22 12.67
N ALA A 106 3.00 0.03 11.37
CA ALA A 106 1.77 0.20 10.63
C ALA A 106 1.49 -1.02 9.75
N GLN A 107 0.21 -1.32 9.62
CA GLN A 107 -0.32 -2.27 8.66
C GLN A 107 -1.39 -1.57 7.83
N TRP A 108 -1.35 -1.75 6.50
CA TRP A 108 -2.29 -1.11 5.58
C TRP A 108 -2.63 -2.02 4.40
N SER A 109 -3.79 -1.75 3.79
CA SER A 109 -4.18 -2.39 2.54
C SER A 109 -3.73 -1.55 1.35
N ALA A 110 -3.45 -2.23 0.24
CA ALA A 110 -3.09 -1.61 -1.02
C ALA A 110 -3.63 -2.42 -2.20
N ALA A 111 -3.80 -1.74 -3.32
CA ALA A 111 -4.19 -2.34 -4.58
C ALA A 111 -3.30 -1.83 -5.70
N ALA A 112 -2.87 -2.73 -6.57
CA ALA A 112 -2.13 -2.43 -7.78
C ALA A 112 -2.83 -3.09 -8.98
N ILE A 113 -3.06 -2.30 -10.02
CA ILE A 113 -3.57 -2.74 -11.31
C ILE A 113 -2.43 -2.62 -12.32
N PHE A 114 -2.15 -3.70 -13.05
CA PHE A 114 -1.12 -3.76 -14.07
C PHE A 114 -1.74 -3.98 -15.44
N GLU A 115 -1.17 -3.34 -16.45
CA GLU A 115 -1.36 -3.68 -17.85
C GLU A 115 -0.11 -4.41 -18.34
N ILE A 116 -0.29 -5.60 -18.91
CA ILE A 116 0.75 -6.48 -19.40
C ILE A 116 0.57 -6.65 -20.90
N GLU A 117 1.65 -6.38 -21.63
CA GLU A 117 1.76 -6.50 -23.08
C GLU A 117 3.10 -7.17 -23.40
N ASP A 118 3.09 -8.18 -24.27
CA ASP A 118 4.28 -8.95 -24.66
C ASP A 118 5.11 -9.49 -23.48
N GLY A 119 4.42 -9.92 -22.41
CA GLY A 119 5.05 -10.46 -21.19
C GLY A 119 5.78 -9.41 -20.34
N LYS A 120 5.54 -8.12 -20.57
CA LYS A 120 6.12 -7.01 -19.81
C LYS A 120 5.04 -6.11 -19.25
N VAL A 121 5.33 -5.46 -18.11
CA VAL A 121 4.48 -4.41 -17.56
C VAL A 121 4.54 -3.19 -18.47
N LYS A 122 3.43 -2.86 -19.12
CA LYS A 122 3.25 -1.66 -19.95
C LYS A 122 2.97 -0.44 -19.07
N SER A 123 2.04 -0.60 -18.13
CA SER A 123 1.64 0.45 -17.19
C SER A 123 1.17 -0.19 -15.88
N PHE A 124 1.16 0.60 -14.81
CA PHE A 124 0.54 0.18 -13.56
C PHE A 124 -0.02 1.39 -12.82
N THR A 125 -1.11 1.17 -12.08
CA THR A 125 -1.68 2.12 -11.14
C THR A 125 -1.69 1.47 -9.78
N LYS A 126 -1.20 2.16 -8.75
CA LYS A 126 -1.18 1.65 -7.39
C LYS A 126 -1.72 2.68 -6.43
N ASP A 127 -2.61 2.22 -5.57
CA ASP A 127 -3.20 2.99 -4.49
C ASP A 127 -3.06 2.24 -3.17
N TRP A 128 -2.96 2.96 -2.06
CA TRP A 128 -2.87 2.37 -0.73
C TRP A 128 -3.51 3.27 0.31
N ASP A 129 -3.86 2.69 1.46
CA ASP A 129 -4.48 3.40 2.58
C ASP A 129 -3.49 4.33 3.29
N GLN A 130 -3.04 5.38 2.60
CA GLN A 130 -1.97 6.28 3.02
C GLN A 130 -2.26 6.93 4.37
N LYS A 131 -3.50 7.36 4.61
CA LYS A 131 -3.91 7.98 5.88
C LYS A 131 -3.83 6.99 7.04
N VAL A 132 -4.28 5.76 6.82
CA VAL A 132 -4.23 4.70 7.84
C VAL A 132 -2.78 4.41 8.24
N MET A 133 -1.90 4.31 7.25
CA MET A 133 -0.46 4.19 7.47
C MET A 133 0.11 5.38 8.26
N GLN A 134 -0.15 6.61 7.82
CA GLN A 134 0.37 7.83 8.46
C GLN A 134 -0.09 7.99 9.91
N ILE A 135 -1.33 7.63 10.21
CA ILE A 135 -1.88 7.66 11.57
C ILE A 135 -1.14 6.64 12.45
N GLN A 136 -1.00 5.40 11.98
CA GLN A 136 -0.33 4.33 12.74
C GLN A 136 1.15 4.62 12.97
N LEU A 137 1.85 5.18 11.98
CA LEU A 137 3.25 5.61 12.10
C LEU A 137 3.41 6.89 12.94
N GLY A 138 2.31 7.57 13.29
CA GLY A 138 2.34 8.82 14.05
C GLY A 138 2.79 10.03 13.24
N TRP A 139 2.72 9.96 11.91
CA TRP A 139 3.05 11.06 11.01
C TRP A 139 1.92 12.08 10.86
N ALA A 140 0.67 11.63 11.06
CA ALA A 140 -0.51 12.47 11.06
C ALA A 140 -1.18 12.38 12.43
N PRO A 141 -1.21 13.47 13.23
CA PRO A 141 -2.00 13.50 14.44
C PRO A 141 -3.49 13.44 14.06
N VAL A 142 -4.18 12.41 14.50
CA VAL A 142 -5.64 12.34 14.50
C VAL A 142 -6.13 12.83 15.85
N GLY A 143 -6.87 13.94 15.83
CA GLY A 143 -7.69 14.35 16.97
C GLY A 143 -9.08 13.72 16.87
N GLU A 144 -9.80 13.71 17.98
CA GLU A 144 -11.24 13.44 17.95
C GLU A 144 -11.93 14.45 17.04
N SER A 145 -12.86 13.97 16.23
CA SER A 145 -13.62 14.83 15.34
C SER A 145 -14.69 15.56 16.14
N GLY A 146 -14.67 16.89 16.12
CA GLY A 146 -15.77 17.72 16.62
C GLY A 146 -17.02 17.70 15.72
N ASP A 147 -16.96 17.05 14.55
CA ASP A 147 -18.13 16.80 13.71
C ASP A 147 -19.01 15.73 14.37
N PRO A 148 -20.29 16.03 14.71
CA PRO A 148 -21.19 15.09 15.37
C PRO A 148 -21.39 13.76 14.63
N ARG A 149 -21.13 13.72 13.31
CA ARG A 149 -21.21 12.49 12.50
C ARG A 149 -20.07 11.51 12.78
N TRP A 150 -18.96 12.01 13.30
CA TRP A 150 -17.73 11.26 13.54
C TRP A 150 -17.26 11.34 15.00
N ASP A 151 -18.10 11.91 15.87
CA ASP A 151 -17.92 11.94 17.30
C ASP A 151 -18.16 10.54 17.88
N GLN A 152 -17.21 10.07 18.70
CA GLN A 152 -17.19 8.70 19.19
C GLN A 152 -18.38 8.39 20.11
N GLU A 153 -18.82 9.36 20.91
CA GLU A 153 -19.98 9.22 21.79
C GLU A 153 -21.28 9.20 21.00
N MET A 154 -21.40 10.05 19.96
CA MET A 154 -22.55 10.09 19.06
C MET A 154 -22.68 8.82 18.20
N LEU A 155 -21.55 8.25 17.74
CA LEU A 155 -21.54 6.96 17.04
C LEU A 155 -21.95 5.80 17.96
N ALA A 156 -21.56 5.85 19.23
CA ALA A 156 -21.96 4.87 20.24
C ALA A 156 -23.45 5.02 20.64
N GLN A 157 -24.02 6.22 20.50
CA GLN A 157 -25.38 6.56 20.89
C GLN A 157 -26.15 7.24 19.73
N PRO A 158 -26.45 6.50 18.65
CA PRO A 158 -26.96 7.07 17.39
C PRO A 158 -28.31 7.80 17.53
N GLU A 159 -29.11 7.47 18.54
CA GLU A 159 -30.38 8.17 18.81
C GLU A 159 -30.17 9.56 19.42
N LEU A 160 -29.08 9.81 20.16
CA LEU A 160 -28.74 11.16 20.65
C LEU A 160 -28.28 12.08 19.53
N ALA A 161 -27.57 11.52 18.54
CA ALA A 161 -27.06 12.27 17.40
C ALA A 161 -28.18 12.89 16.54
N ARG A 162 -29.37 12.25 16.49
CA ARG A 162 -30.54 12.80 15.79
C ARG A 162 -31.11 14.07 16.42
N SER A 163 -30.84 14.31 17.70
CA SER A 163 -31.39 15.43 18.46
C SER A 163 -30.51 16.69 18.42
N LYS A 164 -29.23 16.55 18.07
CA LYS A 164 -28.26 17.65 17.92
C LYS A 164 -28.11 18.00 16.44
N LYS A 165 -28.82 19.04 15.98
CA LYS A 165 -28.62 19.67 14.66
C LYS A 165 -27.52 20.70 14.71
#